data_AF-A0A1J1HCH0-F1
#
_entry.id   AF-A0A1J1HCH0-F1
#
_cell.length_a   1.000
_cell.length_b   1.000
_cell.length_c   1.000
_cell.angle_alpha   90.00
_cell.angle_beta   90.00
_cell.angle_gamma   90.00
#
_symmetry.space_group_name_H-M   'P 1'
#
loop_
_entity.id
_entity.type
_entity.pdbx_description
1 polymer ?
#
loop_
_entity_poly.entity_id
_entity_poly.type
_entity_poly.pdbx_seq_one_letter_code
_entity_poly.pdbx_strand_id
1 'polypeptide(L)'
;MFLSEDLDPEELKNEANIKWKNGELEDANNLWRKALKECIKYSMRGYPTTKNRDMQISLRLNLSLYHFKKKEFSECINQCNIILENLMNLDEILNYYENNEKSEKEVNKINEEKKDDATNENKYIKKDTLIKIFLRRANSFLCIQDFDKCRENIKLIMRLDNKNSETATLEKKMKIEEMDYNKKQKELYKKMCNTSKKKE
;
A
#
# COMPACT_ATOMS: atom_id res chain seq x y z
N MET A 1 7.92 28.67 -28.04
CA MET A 1 7.62 28.18 -26.67
C MET A 1 6.61 27.06 -26.83
N PHE A 2 7.05 25.80 -26.85
CA PHE A 2 6.11 24.67 -27.00
C PHE A 2 5.34 24.54 -25.69
N LEU A 3 4.07 24.96 -25.70
CA LEU A 3 3.09 24.49 -24.72
C LEU A 3 2.99 22.99 -24.95
N SER A 4 3.66 22.19 -24.11
CA SER A 4 3.42 20.76 -24.09
C SER A 4 1.93 20.56 -23.82
N GLU A 5 1.20 19.92 -24.74
CA GLU A 5 -0.20 19.56 -24.52
C GLU A 5 -0.31 18.86 -23.17
N ASP A 6 -1.15 19.39 -22.28
CA ASP A 6 -1.41 18.74 -21.01
C ASP A 6 -2.15 17.42 -21.32
N LEU A 7 -1.51 16.30 -21.00
CA LEU A 7 -2.08 14.98 -21.25
C LEU A 7 -3.05 14.60 -20.12
N ASP A 8 -4.17 13.97 -20.46
CA ASP A 8 -5.15 13.51 -19.47
C ASP A 8 -4.56 12.35 -18.63
N PRO A 9 -4.42 12.51 -17.30
CA PRO A 9 -3.94 11.45 -16.41
C PRO A 9 -4.83 10.19 -16.42
N GLU A 10 -6.13 10.33 -16.68
CA GLU A 10 -7.06 9.20 -16.73
C GLU A 10 -6.80 8.32 -17.97
N GLU A 11 -6.60 8.93 -19.14
CA GLU A 11 -6.25 8.23 -20.37
C GLU A 11 -4.92 7.49 -20.23
N LEU A 12 -3.89 8.18 -19.72
CA LEU A 12 -2.57 7.58 -19.46
C LEU A 12 -2.65 6.39 -18.49
N LYS A 13 -3.46 6.51 -17.42
CA LYS A 13 -3.67 5.40 -16.48
C LYS A 13 -4.34 4.21 -17.16
N ASN A 14 -5.34 4.45 -18.00
CA ASN A 14 -6.07 3.39 -18.70
C ASN A 14 -5.17 2.65 -19.69
N GLU A 15 -4.38 3.39 -20.47
CA GLU A 15 -3.38 2.81 -21.36
C GLU A 15 -2.35 1.97 -20.58
N ALA A 16 -1.83 2.51 -19.49
CA ALA A 16 -0.90 1.80 -18.61
C ALA A 16 -1.50 0.51 -18.05
N ASN A 17 -2.78 0.51 -17.68
CA ASN A 17 -3.47 -0.68 -17.19
C ASN A 17 -3.65 -1.74 -18.29
N ILE A 18 -3.85 -1.34 -19.55
CA ILE A 18 -3.87 -2.26 -20.69
C ILE A 18 -2.49 -2.88 -20.89
N LYS A 19 -1.43 -2.05 -20.92
CA LYS A 19 -0.03 -2.50 -21.02
C LYS A 19 0.34 -3.48 -19.90
N TRP A 20 -0.07 -3.17 -18.67
CA TRP A 20 0.14 -4.05 -17.52
C TRP A 20 -0.53 -5.42 -17.69
N LYS A 21 -1.77 -5.45 -18.19
CA LYS A 21 -2.49 -6.70 -18.46
C LYS A 21 -1.83 -7.53 -19.56
N ASN A 22 -1.22 -6.88 -20.55
CA ASN A 22 -0.45 -7.53 -21.61
C ASN A 22 0.94 -8.03 -21.17
N GLY A 23 1.35 -7.74 -19.93
CA GLY A 23 2.67 -8.09 -19.41
C GLY A 23 3.78 -7.10 -19.78
N GLU A 24 3.43 -5.97 -20.41
CA GLU A 24 4.35 -4.89 -20.77
C GLU A 24 4.64 -4.01 -19.54
N LEU A 25 5.35 -4.59 -18.55
CA LEU A 25 5.50 -4.01 -17.22
C LEU A 25 6.21 -2.65 -17.21
N GLU A 26 7.26 -2.48 -18.03
CA GLU A 26 8.03 -1.24 -18.09
C GLU A 26 7.23 -0.09 -18.71
N ASP A 27 6.52 -0.37 -19.81
CA ASP A 27 5.70 0.62 -20.49
C ASP A 27 4.53 1.06 -19.60
N ALA A 28 3.91 0.11 -18.89
CA ALA A 28 2.89 0.43 -17.88
C ALA A 28 3.44 1.35 -16.77
N ASN A 29 4.63 1.06 -16.25
CA ASN A 29 5.28 1.88 -15.23
C ASN A 29 5.59 3.29 -15.75
N ASN A 30 6.14 3.41 -16.96
CA ASN A 30 6.43 4.70 -17.59
C ASN A 30 5.17 5.55 -17.75
N LEU A 31 4.07 4.95 -18.20
CA LEU A 31 2.79 5.63 -18.36
C LEU A 31 2.18 6.01 -17.00
N TRP A 32 2.20 5.14 -15.98
CA TRP A 32 1.74 5.50 -14.64
C TRP A 32 2.55 6.63 -14.00
N ARG A 33 3.88 6.65 -14.19
CA ARG A 33 4.74 7.75 -13.73
C ARG A 33 4.40 9.06 -14.43
N LYS A 34 4.16 9.00 -15.74
CA LYS A 34 3.74 10.16 -16.53
C LYS A 34 2.39 10.69 -16.07
N ALA A 35 1.39 9.80 -15.91
CA ALA A 35 0.07 10.14 -15.38
C ALA A 35 0.16 10.80 -13.99
N LEU A 36 1.01 10.26 -13.09
CA LEU A 36 1.19 10.80 -11.75
C LEU A 36 1.81 12.21 -11.79
N LYS A 37 2.78 12.43 -12.67
CA LYS A 37 3.39 13.75 -12.86
C LYS A 37 2.38 14.79 -13.33
N GLU A 38 1.54 14.45 -14.31
CA GLU A 38 0.47 15.35 -14.78
C GLU A 38 -0.58 15.59 -13.69
N CYS A 39 -0.98 14.55 -12.96
CA CYS A 39 -1.91 14.64 -11.83
C CYS A 39 -1.39 15.61 -10.74
N ILE A 40 -0.10 15.54 -10.39
CA ILE A 40 0.52 16.48 -9.43
C ILE A 40 0.57 17.90 -10.00
N LYS A 41 0.90 18.09 -11.28
CA LYS A 41 0.89 19.41 -11.92
C LYS A 41 -0.50 20.06 -11.88
N TYR A 42 -1.55 19.31 -12.19
CA TYR A 42 -2.93 19.81 -12.08
C TYR A 42 -3.27 20.22 -10.64
N SER A 43 -2.82 19.43 -9.66
CA SER A 43 -2.97 19.75 -8.23
C SER A 43 -2.31 21.07 -7.84
N MET A 44 -1.20 21.43 -8.49
CA MET A 44 -0.46 22.67 -8.18
C MET A 44 -1.02 23.90 -8.90
N ARG A 45 -1.75 23.71 -10.01
CA ARG A 45 -2.35 24.81 -10.80
C ARG A 45 -3.74 25.23 -10.29
N GLY A 46 -4.38 24.43 -9.44
CA GLY A 46 -5.71 24.71 -8.90
C GLY A 46 -5.90 24.16 -7.48
N TYR A 47 -7.12 24.19 -6.94
CA TYR A 47 -7.41 23.58 -5.65
C TYR A 47 -7.40 22.05 -5.76
N PRO A 48 -6.69 21.32 -4.87
CA PRO A 48 -6.73 19.87 -4.84
C PRO A 48 -8.17 19.34 -4.72
N THR A 49 -8.61 18.53 -5.68
CA THR A 49 -9.94 17.90 -5.65
C THR A 49 -9.86 16.47 -5.11
N THR A 50 -10.98 15.95 -4.60
CA THR A 50 -11.12 14.55 -4.17
C THR A 50 -10.80 13.59 -5.31
N LYS A 51 -11.32 13.84 -6.52
CA LYS A 51 -11.03 13.06 -7.72
C LYS A 51 -9.52 12.98 -8.01
N ASN A 52 -8.83 14.09 -7.87
CA ASN A 52 -7.39 14.16 -8.08
C ASN A 52 -6.60 13.43 -6.97
N ARG A 53 -7.04 13.54 -5.71
CA ARG A 53 -6.48 12.73 -4.60
C ARG A 53 -6.63 11.24 -4.87
N ASP A 54 -7.83 10.79 -5.26
CA ASP A 54 -8.13 9.39 -5.55
C ASP A 54 -7.31 8.86 -6.73
N MET A 55 -7.13 9.69 -7.76
CA MET A 55 -6.24 9.38 -8.89
C MET A 55 -4.80 9.17 -8.43
N GLN A 56 -4.25 10.07 -7.60
CA GLN A 56 -2.90 9.91 -7.07
C GLN A 56 -2.74 8.64 -6.23
N ILE A 57 -3.73 8.32 -5.38
CA ILE A 57 -3.74 7.08 -4.59
C ILE A 57 -3.74 5.87 -5.53
N SER A 58 -4.62 5.85 -6.53
CA SER A 58 -4.70 4.77 -7.52
C SER A 58 -3.40 4.56 -8.29
N LEU A 59 -2.76 5.65 -8.76
CA LEU A 59 -1.49 5.59 -9.48
C LEU A 59 -0.35 5.09 -8.59
N ARG A 60 -0.25 5.58 -7.34
CA ARG A 60 0.76 5.12 -6.38
C ARG A 60 0.57 3.66 -5.97
N LEU A 61 -0.68 3.18 -5.92
CA LEU A 61 -0.96 1.75 -5.76
C LEU A 61 -0.49 0.93 -6.94
N ASN A 62 -0.64 1.42 -8.17
CA ASN A 62 -0.12 0.70 -9.33
C ASN A 62 1.41 0.68 -9.34
N LEU A 63 2.06 1.81 -9.00
CA LEU A 63 3.51 1.90 -8.88
C LEU A 63 4.07 0.98 -7.78
N SER A 64 3.46 0.96 -6.60
CA SER A 64 3.88 0.03 -5.54
C SER A 64 3.72 -1.43 -5.98
N LEU A 65 2.68 -1.77 -6.75
CA LEU A 65 2.52 -3.12 -7.30
C LEU A 65 3.62 -3.46 -8.31
N TYR A 66 3.99 -2.53 -9.19
CA TYR A 66 5.12 -2.69 -10.11
C TYR A 66 6.41 -2.98 -9.36
N HIS A 67 6.77 -2.12 -8.41
CA HIS A 67 8.00 -2.27 -7.61
C HIS A 67 8.01 -3.58 -6.81
N PHE A 68 6.86 -3.96 -6.26
CA PHE A 68 6.71 -5.25 -5.58
C PHE A 68 7.01 -6.44 -6.52
N LYS A 69 6.44 -6.44 -7.74
CA LYS A 69 6.73 -7.48 -8.74
C LYS A 69 8.19 -7.51 -9.17
N LYS A 70 8.85 -6.35 -9.23
CA LYS A 70 10.28 -6.22 -9.54
C LYS A 70 11.21 -6.58 -8.38
N LYS A 71 10.67 -6.90 -7.19
CA LYS A 71 11.41 -7.13 -5.94
C LYS A 71 12.17 -5.88 -5.47
N GLU A 72 11.74 -4.71 -5.90
CA GLU A 72 12.23 -3.40 -5.46
C GLU A 72 11.47 -2.98 -4.20
N PHE A 73 11.65 -3.73 -3.12
CA PHE A 73 10.82 -3.63 -1.92
C PHE A 73 10.89 -2.24 -1.25
N SER A 74 12.06 -1.59 -1.26
CA SER A 74 12.21 -0.24 -0.71
C SER A 74 11.36 0.79 -1.45
N GLU A 75 11.33 0.74 -2.79
CA GLU A 75 10.50 1.64 -3.60
C GLU A 75 9.01 1.33 -3.46
N CYS A 76 8.66 0.04 -3.35
CA CYS A 76 7.29 -0.36 -3.04
C CYS A 76 6.82 0.25 -1.71
N ILE A 77 7.63 0.15 -0.66
CA ILE A 77 7.34 0.73 0.66
C ILE A 77 7.22 2.25 0.55
N ASN A 78 8.12 2.91 -0.19
CA ASN A 78 8.12 4.35 -0.38
C ASN A 78 6.80 4.84 -1.02
N GLN A 79 6.35 4.19 -2.10
CA GLN A 79 5.07 4.54 -2.74
C GLN A 79 3.88 4.39 -1.79
N CYS A 80 3.87 3.34 -0.96
CA CYS A 80 2.85 3.16 0.07
C CYS A 80 2.93 4.22 1.19
N ASN A 81 4.13 4.59 1.64
CA ASN A 81 4.32 5.62 2.66
C ASN A 81 3.80 6.98 2.19
N ILE A 82 4.08 7.38 0.94
CA ILE A 82 3.59 8.63 0.39
C ILE A 82 2.04 8.66 0.38
N ILE A 83 1.37 7.53 0.14
CA ILE A 83 -0.09 7.48 0.26
C ILE A 83 -0.51 7.77 1.70
N LEU A 84 0.09 7.08 2.67
CA LEU A 84 -0.28 7.17 4.09
C LEU A 84 0.03 8.54 4.70
N GLU A 85 1.17 9.14 4.35
CA GLU A 85 1.57 10.49 4.80
C GLU A 85 0.60 11.57 4.33
N ASN A 86 -0.02 11.37 3.16
CA ASN A 86 -1.03 12.28 2.62
C ASN A 86 -2.46 12.01 3.15
N LEU A 87 -2.65 11.02 4.02
CA LEU A 87 -3.93 10.82 4.72
C LEU A 87 -3.96 11.71 5.96
N MET A 88 -5.04 12.48 6.12
CA MET A 88 -5.29 13.20 7.37
C MET A 88 -5.51 12.17 8.49
N ASN A 89 -4.66 12.24 9.51
CA ASN A 89 -4.71 11.48 10.77
C ASN A 89 -5.08 10.00 10.60
N LEU A 90 -4.10 9.15 10.29
CA LEU A 90 -4.31 7.71 10.09
C LEU A 90 -5.03 7.05 11.28
N ASP A 91 -4.74 7.45 12.52
CA ASP A 91 -5.35 6.87 13.71
C ASP A 91 -6.86 7.17 13.79
N GLU A 92 -7.31 8.36 13.38
CA GLU A 92 -8.73 8.66 13.28
C GLU A 92 -9.43 7.75 12.27
N ILE A 93 -8.79 7.47 11.13
CA ILE A 93 -9.34 6.60 10.09
C ILE A 93 -9.44 5.16 10.59
N LEU A 94 -8.40 4.67 11.27
CA LEU A 94 -8.41 3.33 11.86
C LEU A 94 -9.51 3.20 12.91
N ASN A 95 -9.64 4.19 13.80
CA ASN A 95 -10.67 4.22 14.83
C ASN A 95 -12.09 4.28 14.23
N TYR A 96 -12.28 5.01 13.12
CA TYR A 96 -13.55 5.05 12.42
C TYR A 96 -13.98 3.65 11.96
N TYR A 97 -13.08 2.90 11.30
CA TYR A 97 -13.41 1.56 10.81
C TYR A 97 -13.53 0.54 11.93
N GLU A 98 -12.67 0.60 12.96
CA GLU A 98 -12.70 -0.30 14.11
C GLU A 98 -14.00 -0.18 14.93
N ASN A 99 -14.54 1.04 15.05
CA ASN A 99 -15.79 1.29 15.78
C ASN A 99 -17.04 0.99 14.95
N ASN A 100 -17.00 1.20 13.63
CA ASN A 100 -18.15 1.00 12.74
C ASN A 100 -18.39 -0.47 12.34
N GLU A 101 -17.45 -1.40 12.60
CA GLU A 101 -17.71 -2.84 12.47
C GLU A 101 -18.83 -3.34 13.40
N LYS A 102 -19.21 -2.56 14.43
CA LYS A 102 -20.37 -2.87 15.27
C LYS A 102 -21.73 -2.52 14.63
N SER A 103 -21.76 -1.70 13.58
CA SER A 103 -22.98 -1.18 12.93
C SER A 103 -23.21 -1.68 11.49
N GLU A 104 -22.31 -2.50 10.93
CA GLU A 104 -22.46 -3.05 9.57
C GLU A 104 -23.64 -4.03 9.40
N LYS A 105 -24.38 -4.38 10.47
CA LYS A 105 -25.62 -5.19 10.36
C LYS A 105 -26.86 -4.41 9.89
N GLU A 106 -26.85 -3.08 9.87
CA GLU A 106 -28.05 -2.28 9.50
C GLU A 106 -27.96 -1.58 8.13
N VAL A 107 -26.77 -1.46 7.52
CA VAL A 107 -26.59 -0.67 6.28
C VAL A 107 -27.05 -1.42 5.03
N ASN A 108 -27.11 -2.75 5.05
CA ASN A 108 -27.55 -3.56 3.90
C ASN A 108 -29.06 -3.53 3.63
N LYS A 109 -29.85 -2.72 4.35
CA LYS A 109 -31.31 -2.57 4.16
C LYS A 109 -31.77 -1.24 3.59
N ILE A 110 -30.87 -0.28 3.34
CA ILE A 110 -31.25 1.11 2.96
C ILE A 110 -30.86 1.44 1.50
N ASN A 111 -30.23 0.51 0.76
CA ASN A 111 -29.70 0.77 -0.59
C ASN A 111 -30.73 0.77 -1.74
N GLU A 112 -32.03 0.99 -1.49
CA GLU A 112 -33.00 1.23 -2.58
C GLU A 112 -33.66 2.60 -2.55
N GLU A 113 -33.61 3.36 -1.46
CA GLU A 113 -34.30 4.66 -1.41
C GLU A 113 -33.53 5.67 -0.57
N LYS A 114 -32.55 6.35 -1.19
CA LYS A 114 -32.26 7.79 -1.04
C LYS A 114 -30.95 8.13 -1.76
N LYS A 115 -31.11 8.62 -2.99
CA LYS A 115 -30.19 9.61 -3.54
C LYS A 115 -30.35 10.89 -2.71
N ASP A 116 -29.24 11.58 -2.48
CA ASP A 116 -29.15 12.94 -1.92
C ASP A 116 -28.87 13.06 -0.41
N ASP A 117 -27.69 12.60 0.02
CA ASP A 117 -26.93 13.30 1.09
C ASP A 117 -25.41 13.11 0.89
N ALA A 118 -24.85 13.83 -0.07
CA ALA A 118 -23.48 13.67 -0.56
C ALA A 118 -22.42 14.45 0.25
N THR A 119 -22.54 14.50 1.58
CA THR A 119 -21.75 15.46 2.38
C THR A 119 -20.79 14.88 3.41
N ASN A 120 -20.71 13.56 3.61
CA ASN A 120 -19.76 12.99 4.60
C ASN A 120 -19.03 11.69 4.20
N GLU A 121 -19.45 10.98 3.16
CA GLU A 121 -18.86 9.67 2.81
C GLU A 121 -17.49 9.75 2.10
N ASN A 122 -17.09 10.91 1.57
CA ASN A 122 -15.88 11.07 0.75
C ASN A 122 -14.63 11.56 1.50
N LYS A 123 -14.66 11.65 2.84
CA LYS A 123 -13.48 12.14 3.59
C LYS A 123 -12.37 11.07 3.66
N TYR A 124 -12.75 9.81 3.79
CA TYR A 124 -11.84 8.71 4.12
C TYR A 124 -11.57 7.78 2.95
N ILE A 125 -10.33 7.30 2.88
CA ILE A 125 -9.91 6.28 1.93
C ILE A 125 -10.63 4.96 2.24
N LYS A 126 -11.07 4.23 1.22
CA LYS A 126 -11.79 2.97 1.38
C LYS A 126 -10.98 1.95 2.21
N LYS A 127 -11.65 1.25 3.13
CA LYS A 127 -11.09 0.17 3.97
C LYS A 127 -10.25 -0.85 3.19
N ASP A 128 -10.78 -1.38 2.09
CA ASP A 128 -10.06 -2.33 1.22
C ASP A 128 -8.75 -1.77 0.65
N THR A 129 -8.72 -0.45 0.41
CA THR A 129 -7.53 0.21 -0.13
C THR A 129 -6.46 0.32 0.95
N LEU A 130 -6.83 0.64 2.20
CA LEU A 130 -5.92 0.61 3.35
C LEU A 130 -5.36 -0.80 3.58
N ILE A 131 -6.23 -1.82 3.56
CA ILE A 131 -5.82 -3.23 3.72
C ILE A 131 -4.80 -3.60 2.63
N LYS A 132 -5.04 -3.23 1.36
CA LYS A 132 -4.07 -3.45 0.26
C LYS A 132 -2.73 -2.77 0.50
N ILE A 133 -2.74 -1.52 0.98
CA ILE A 133 -1.52 -0.77 1.29
C ILE A 133 -0.72 -1.49 2.38
N PHE A 134 -1.37 -1.85 3.49
CA PHE A 134 -0.71 -2.51 4.61
C PHE A 134 -0.24 -3.92 4.27
N LEU A 135 -1.02 -4.71 3.54
CA LEU A 135 -0.61 -6.04 3.08
C LEU A 135 0.64 -5.95 2.19
N ARG A 136 0.67 -4.97 1.28
CA ARG A 136 1.81 -4.78 0.39
C ARG A 136 3.06 -4.31 1.14
N ARG A 137 2.92 -3.41 2.11
CA ARG A 137 4.02 -2.99 3.01
C ARG A 137 4.51 -4.17 3.84
N ALA A 138 3.61 -4.92 4.48
CA ALA A 138 3.96 -6.07 5.32
C ALA A 138 4.75 -7.13 4.54
N ASN A 139 4.27 -7.51 3.34
CA ASN A 139 5.01 -8.43 2.48
C ASN A 139 6.38 -7.87 2.07
N SER A 140 6.48 -6.57 1.78
CA SER A 140 7.75 -5.94 1.42
C SER A 140 8.74 -5.93 2.60
N PHE A 141 8.26 -5.62 3.81
CA PHE A 141 9.06 -5.67 5.04
C PHE A 141 9.54 -7.08 5.36
N LEU A 142 8.69 -8.08 5.18
CA LEU A 142 9.08 -9.49 5.30
C LEU A 142 10.24 -9.83 4.34
N CYS A 143 10.14 -9.42 3.07
CA CYS A 143 11.18 -9.71 2.09
C CYS A 143 12.53 -9.03 2.38
N ILE A 144 12.54 -7.88 3.04
CA ILE A 144 13.79 -7.22 3.51
C ILE A 144 14.20 -7.65 4.92
N GLN A 145 13.53 -8.64 5.51
CA GLN A 145 13.80 -9.19 6.85
C GLN A 145 13.64 -8.16 7.99
N ASP A 146 12.81 -7.13 7.79
CA ASP A 146 12.39 -6.19 8.83
C ASP A 146 11.10 -6.73 9.48
N PHE A 147 11.28 -7.69 10.39
CA PHE A 147 10.17 -8.41 11.02
C PHE A 147 9.31 -7.52 11.93
N ASP A 148 9.90 -6.50 12.54
CA ASP A 148 9.18 -5.60 13.44
C ASP A 148 8.16 -4.75 12.69
N LYS A 149 8.58 -4.11 11.59
CA LYS A 149 7.65 -3.34 10.74
C LYS A 149 6.65 -4.23 10.02
N CYS A 150 7.03 -5.45 9.65
CA CYS A 150 6.08 -6.44 9.12
C CYS A 150 4.96 -6.71 10.14
N ARG A 151 5.33 -6.98 11.40
CA ARG A 151 4.39 -7.24 12.51
C ARG A 151 3.50 -6.04 12.81
N GLU A 152 4.02 -4.83 12.77
CA GLU A 152 3.23 -3.60 12.90
C GLU A 152 2.16 -3.49 11.82
N ASN A 153 2.51 -3.71 10.56
CA ASN A 153 1.53 -3.66 9.46
C ASN A 153 0.48 -4.77 9.58
N ILE A 154 0.85 -5.97 10.05
CA ILE A 154 -0.12 -7.05 10.35
C ILE A 154 -1.12 -6.59 11.42
N LYS A 155 -0.66 -5.96 12.50
CA LYS A 155 -1.55 -5.42 13.55
C LYS A 155 -2.51 -4.37 13.00
N LEU A 156 -2.03 -3.48 12.12
CA LEU A 156 -2.88 -2.48 11.47
C LEU A 156 -3.98 -3.13 10.62
N ILE A 157 -3.67 -4.21 9.89
CA ILE A 157 -4.69 -4.93 9.13
C ILE A 157 -5.69 -5.62 10.06
N MET A 158 -5.23 -6.24 11.15
CA MET A 158 -6.12 -6.88 12.12
C MET A 158 -7.08 -5.91 12.82
N ARG A 159 -6.69 -4.64 12.99
CA ARG A 159 -7.59 -3.58 13.46
C ARG A 159 -8.69 -3.24 12.46
N LEU A 160 -8.40 -3.39 11.16
CA LEU A 160 -9.35 -3.11 10.10
C LEU A 160 -10.23 -4.31 9.77
N ASP A 161 -9.67 -5.51 9.72
CA ASP A 161 -10.36 -6.75 9.39
C ASP A 161 -9.67 -7.92 10.10
N ASN A 162 -10.28 -8.38 11.20
CA ASN A 162 -9.75 -9.47 12.01
C ASN A 162 -9.89 -10.87 11.36
N LYS A 163 -10.68 -11.00 10.28
CA LYS A 163 -10.93 -12.26 9.57
C LYS A 163 -10.15 -12.36 8.27
N ASN A 164 -9.25 -11.41 8.00
CA ASN A 164 -8.48 -11.37 6.79
C ASN A 164 -7.57 -12.62 6.63
N SER A 165 -7.92 -13.49 5.68
CA SER A 165 -7.21 -14.76 5.46
C SER A 165 -5.77 -14.56 4.94
N GLU A 166 -5.54 -13.54 4.11
CA GLU A 166 -4.21 -13.18 3.63
C GLU A 166 -3.30 -12.74 4.78
N THR A 167 -3.83 -12.02 5.76
CA THR A 167 -3.08 -11.58 6.94
C THR A 167 -2.69 -12.76 7.83
N ALA A 168 -3.60 -13.72 8.03
CA ALA A 168 -3.32 -14.93 8.80
C ALA A 168 -2.25 -15.81 8.14
N THR A 169 -2.24 -15.91 6.81
CA THR A 169 -1.19 -16.65 6.09
C THR A 169 0.15 -15.92 6.15
N LEU A 170 0.15 -14.60 6.00
CA LEU A 170 1.35 -13.77 6.12
C LEU A 170 1.98 -13.84 7.52
N GLU A 171 1.17 -13.79 8.58
CA GLU A 171 1.67 -13.89 9.96
C GLU A 171 2.36 -15.24 10.22
N LYS A 172 1.78 -16.34 9.75
CA LYS A 172 2.42 -17.67 9.84
C LYS A 172 3.75 -17.71 9.09
N LYS A 173 3.78 -17.17 7.87
CA LYS A 173 4.99 -17.10 7.05
C LYS A 173 6.09 -16.28 7.75
N MET A 174 5.75 -15.11 8.27
CA MET A 174 6.67 -14.26 9.03
C MET A 174 7.28 -15.01 10.23
N LYS A 175 6.48 -15.70 11.04
CA LYS A 175 6.97 -16.45 12.22
C LYS A 175 7.97 -17.55 11.84
N ILE A 176 7.72 -18.26 10.74
CA ILE A 176 8.63 -19.30 10.25
C ILE A 176 9.95 -18.68 9.79
N GLU A 177 9.89 -17.64 8.95
CA GLU A 177 11.09 -16.97 8.44
C GLU A 177 11.91 -16.30 9.54
N GLU A 178 11.26 -15.69 10.54
CA GLU A 178 11.91 -15.08 11.70
C GLU A 178 12.64 -16.12 12.56
N MET A 179 12.01 -17.28 12.81
CA MET A 179 12.65 -18.38 13.53
C MET A 179 13.89 -18.88 12.78
N ASP A 180 13.80 -19.07 11.47
CA ASP A 180 14.91 -19.55 10.65
C ASP A 180 16.03 -18.52 10.54
N TYR A 181 15.70 -17.24 10.42
CA TYR A 181 16.65 -16.13 10.49
C TYR A 181 17.43 -16.16 11.82
N ASN A 182 16.72 -16.27 12.94
CA ASN A 182 17.33 -16.31 14.27
C ASN A 182 18.23 -17.53 14.49
N LYS A 183 17.86 -18.71 13.94
CA LYS A 183 18.72 -19.90 13.97
C LYS A 183 20.02 -19.66 13.20
N LYS A 184 19.93 -19.15 11.96
CA LYS A 184 21.09 -18.84 11.12
C LYS A 184 22.01 -17.80 11.77
N GLN A 185 21.46 -16.76 12.38
CA GLN A 185 22.22 -15.76 13.13
C GLN A 185 22.98 -16.39 14.30
N LYS A 186 22.31 -17.21 15.12
CA LYS A 186 22.95 -17.92 16.25
C LYS A 186 24.10 -18.82 15.79
N GLU A 187 23.92 -19.55 14.69
CA GLU A 187 24.97 -20.39 14.12
C GLU A 187 26.17 -19.59 13.61
N LEU A 188 25.92 -18.46 12.96
CA LEU A 188 26.96 -17.54 12.51
C LEU A 188 27.77 -17.00 13.69
N TYR A 189 27.10 -16.50 14.73
CA TYR A 189 27.77 -16.03 15.94
C TYR A 189 28.62 -17.12 16.62
N LYS A 190 28.09 -18.34 16.73
CA LYS A 190 28.86 -19.48 17.27
C LYS A 190 30.13 -19.74 16.47
N LYS A 191 30.05 -19.72 15.12
CA LYS A 191 31.22 -19.91 14.24
C LYS A 191 32.23 -18.78 14.43
N MET A 192 31.79 -17.52 14.46
CA MET A 192 32.68 -16.38 14.69
C MET A 192 33.43 -16.50 16.02
N CYS A 193 32.72 -16.74 17.13
CA CYS A 193 33.34 -16.89 18.45
C CYS A 193 34.33 -18.06 18.54
N ASN A 194 34.01 -19.20 17.92
CA ASN A 194 34.90 -20.37 17.90
C ASN A 194 36.14 -20.16 17.03
N THR A 195 36.06 -19.26 16.03
CA THR A 195 37.20 -18.93 15.16
C THR A 195 38.14 -17.97 15.86
N SER A 196 37.61 -17.02 16.65
CA SER A 196 38.41 -16.12 17.50
C SER A 196 39.21 -16.89 18.55
N LYS A 197 38.61 -17.90 19.20
CA LYS A 197 39.28 -18.74 20.21
C LYS A 197 40.41 -19.65 19.69
N LYS A 198 40.51 -19.87 18.38
CA LYS A 198 41.59 -20.68 17.77
C LYS A 198 42.81 -19.86 17.35
N LYS A 199 42.73 -18.53 17.44
CA LYS A 199 43.80 -17.60 17.06
C LYS A 199 44.56 -17.03 18.26
N GLU A 200 44.15 -17.38 19.48
CA GLU A 200 44.87 -17.17 20.75
C GLU A 200 45.61 -18.46 21.14
#